data_AF-K2DXT4-F1
#
_entry.id   AF-K2DXT4-F1
#
_cell.length_a   1.000
_cell.length_b   1.000
_cell.length_c   1.000
_cell.angle_alpha   90.00
_cell.angle_beta   90.00
_cell.angle_gamma   90.00
#
_symmetry.space_group_name_H-M   'P 1'
#
loop_
_entity.id
_entity.type
_entity.pdbx_description
1 polymer ?
#
loop_
_entity_poly.entity_id
_entity_poly.type
_entity_poly.pdbx_seq_one_letter_code
_entity_poly.pdbx_strand_id
1 'polypeptide(L)'
;GCAQSMKGLGARVIVTEIDPICALQAAMEGFEVKTIEESLGEADIYVTATGNQDIITVSHMEKMKDEAIVCNIGHFDNEIQVEKLEKYPMIEKINIKPQVDKYVFPDGHAIVLLSQGRLVNLGNATGHPSFVMSTSFTNQVLAQLELWEKKYAVGVYTLPKKLDEEVARFHLEKLGVSLTKLTKKQADYIDVPVEGPYKPEHYRY
;
A
#
# COMPACT_ATOMS: atom_id res chain seq x y z
N GLY A 1 -1.33 6.10 -1.07
CA GLY A 1 -0.58 6.01 0.20
C GLY A 1 0.89 6.37 0.01
N CYS A 2 1.70 5.46 -0.53
CA CYS A 2 3.16 5.62 -0.66
C CYS A 2 3.57 6.92 -1.37
N ALA A 3 3.00 7.19 -2.55
CA ALA A 3 3.28 8.40 -3.33
C ALA A 3 2.98 9.70 -2.55
N GLN A 4 1.87 9.73 -1.81
CA GLN A 4 1.48 10.90 -1.00
C GLN A 4 2.46 11.13 0.16
N SER A 5 2.92 10.06 0.83
CA SER A 5 3.94 10.16 1.88
C SER A 5 5.25 10.76 1.35
N MET A 6 5.73 10.26 0.21
CA MET A 6 6.96 10.74 -0.43
C MET A 6 6.82 12.19 -0.91
N LYS A 7 5.69 12.55 -1.54
CA LYS A 7 5.38 13.92 -1.94
C LYS A 7 5.34 14.87 -0.74
N GLY A 8 4.77 14.43 0.38
CA GLY A 8 4.72 15.20 1.63
C GLY A 8 6.10 15.53 2.22
N LEU A 9 7.13 14.76 1.88
CA LEU A 9 8.53 15.01 2.23
C LEU A 9 9.31 15.76 1.15
N GLY A 10 8.64 16.21 0.08
CA GLY A 10 9.26 16.99 -1.01
C GLY A 10 9.91 16.14 -2.11
N ALA A 11 9.72 14.82 -2.12
CA ALA A 11 10.21 14.00 -3.22
C ALA A 11 9.42 14.26 -4.50
N ARG A 12 10.11 14.26 -5.65
CA ARG A 12 9.44 14.14 -6.96
C ARG A 12 9.14 12.66 -7.19
N VAL A 13 7.86 12.33 -7.30
CA VAL A 13 7.38 10.95 -7.39
C VAL A 13 6.99 10.63 -8.83
N ILE A 14 7.53 9.51 -9.33
CA ILE A 14 7.17 8.88 -10.60
C ILE A 14 6.37 7.62 -10.28
N VAL A 15 5.27 7.38 -11.00
CA VAL A 15 4.39 6.21 -10.84
C VAL A 15 4.46 5.34 -12.09
N THR A 16 4.51 4.02 -11.89
CA THR A 16 4.36 3.02 -12.96
C THR A 16 3.01 2.35 -12.79
N GLU A 17 2.21 2.24 -13.85
CA GLU A 17 0.90 1.57 -13.79
C GLU A 17 0.56 0.83 -15.09
N ILE A 18 -0.15 -0.28 -14.93
CA ILE A 18 -0.77 -1.07 -16.00
C ILE A 18 -2.25 -0.71 -16.18
N ASP A 19 -2.91 -0.25 -15.11
CA ASP A 19 -4.33 0.13 -15.16
C ASP A 19 -4.47 1.61 -15.58
N PRO A 20 -5.14 1.91 -16.71
CA PRO A 20 -5.29 3.28 -17.17
C PRO A 20 -6.12 4.18 -16.23
N ILE A 21 -7.02 3.62 -15.42
CA ILE A 21 -7.79 4.38 -14.42
C ILE A 21 -6.85 4.86 -13.31
N CYS A 22 -6.02 3.96 -12.78
CA CYS A 22 -5.04 4.29 -11.74
C CYS A 22 -3.95 5.24 -12.28
N ALA A 23 -3.47 5.02 -13.50
CA ALA A 23 -2.52 5.91 -14.16
C ALA A 23 -3.10 7.34 -14.32
N LEU A 24 -4.35 7.45 -14.77
CA LEU A 24 -5.02 8.76 -14.87
C LEU A 24 -5.18 9.41 -13.49
N GLN A 25 -5.54 8.65 -12.45
CA GLN A 25 -5.60 9.18 -11.07
C GLN A 25 -4.24 9.70 -10.60
N ALA A 26 -3.16 8.98 -10.86
CA ALA A 26 -1.81 9.44 -10.52
C ALA A 26 -1.44 10.74 -11.25
N ALA A 27 -1.71 10.81 -12.56
CA ALA A 27 -1.48 12.01 -13.36
C ALA A 27 -2.30 13.21 -12.86
N MET A 28 -3.56 12.98 -12.47
CA MET A 28 -4.44 14.03 -11.93
C MET A 28 -3.97 14.59 -10.58
N GLU A 29 -3.23 13.80 -9.79
CA GLU A 29 -2.57 14.24 -8.55
C GLU A 29 -1.22 14.95 -8.80
N GLY A 30 -0.84 15.11 -10.07
CA GLY A 30 0.41 15.74 -10.50
C GLY A 30 1.63 14.82 -10.42
N PHE A 31 1.43 13.50 -10.37
CA PHE A 31 2.53 12.54 -10.49
C PHE A 31 2.87 12.29 -11.95
N GLU A 32 4.16 12.22 -12.25
CA GLU A 32 4.64 11.78 -13.56
C GLU A 32 4.40 10.26 -13.67
N VAL A 33 3.84 9.82 -14.80
CA VAL A 33 3.60 8.39 -15.08
C VAL A 33 4.53 7.95 -16.19
N LYS A 34 5.39 6.96 -15.90
CA LYS A 34 6.43 6.41 -16.80
C LYS A 34 6.49 4.91 -16.65
N THR A 35 7.13 4.21 -17.59
CA THR A 35 7.55 2.82 -17.31
C THR A 35 8.77 2.81 -16.37
N ILE A 36 9.06 1.66 -15.77
CA ILE A 36 10.27 1.54 -14.94
C ILE A 36 11.51 1.82 -15.78
N GLU A 37 11.58 1.33 -17.02
CA GLU A 37 12.72 1.52 -17.93
C GLU A 37 13.02 2.99 -18.20
N GLU A 38 11.98 3.83 -18.32
CA GLU A 38 12.12 5.27 -18.53
C GLU A 38 12.56 6.02 -17.26
N SER A 39 12.43 5.41 -16.08
CA SER A 39 12.84 5.99 -14.79
C SER A 39 14.27 5.60 -14.37
N LEU A 40 14.88 4.61 -15.05
CA LEU A 40 16.23 4.13 -14.74
C LEU A 40 17.26 5.24 -15.00
N GLY A 41 18.18 5.44 -14.05
CA GLY A 41 19.14 6.54 -14.08
C GLY A 41 18.58 7.89 -13.59
N GLU A 42 17.28 7.98 -13.28
CA GLU A 42 16.64 9.18 -12.74
C GLU A 42 16.15 8.99 -11.30
N ALA A 43 15.56 7.84 -10.96
CA ALA A 43 15.04 7.57 -9.63
C ALA A 43 16.14 7.09 -8.65
N ASP A 44 16.09 7.62 -7.42
CA ASP A 44 16.98 7.27 -6.31
C ASP A 44 16.35 6.26 -5.33
N ILE A 45 15.02 6.17 -5.30
CA ILE A 45 14.25 5.28 -4.42
C ILE A 45 13.18 4.56 -5.24
N TYR A 46 13.17 3.23 -5.18
CA TYR A 46 12.22 2.36 -5.85
C TYR A 46 11.38 1.61 -4.80
N VAL A 47 10.07 1.77 -4.88
CA VAL A 47 9.12 1.12 -3.95
C VAL A 47 8.11 0.31 -4.77
N THR A 48 8.11 -1.00 -4.59
CA THR A 48 7.10 -1.90 -5.18
C THR A 48 5.87 -1.99 -4.28
N ALA A 49 4.67 -1.92 -4.87
CA ALA A 49 3.39 -1.87 -4.15
C ALA A 49 2.25 -2.47 -5.01
N THR A 50 2.55 -3.48 -5.81
CA THR A 50 1.65 -3.96 -6.88
C THR A 50 0.84 -5.20 -6.49
N GLY A 51 1.34 -6.00 -5.54
CA GLY A 51 0.78 -7.31 -5.25
C GLY A 51 1.08 -8.37 -6.31
N ASN A 52 2.00 -8.10 -7.24
CA ASN A 52 2.31 -8.93 -8.39
C ASN A 52 3.78 -9.41 -8.35
N GLN A 53 4.31 -9.98 -9.42
CA GLN A 53 5.66 -10.57 -9.47
C GLN A 53 6.54 -9.91 -10.53
N ASP A 54 7.86 -10.00 -10.33
CA ASP A 54 8.87 -9.56 -11.30
C ASP A 54 8.74 -8.08 -11.74
N ILE A 55 8.32 -7.21 -10.81
CA ILE A 55 8.15 -5.77 -11.05
C ILE A 55 9.50 -5.07 -11.19
N ILE A 56 10.42 -5.37 -10.27
CA ILE A 56 11.82 -4.95 -10.35
C ILE A 56 12.66 -6.19 -10.62
N THR A 57 13.16 -6.28 -11.84
CA THR A 57 14.02 -7.37 -12.29
C THR A 57 15.50 -7.05 -12.03
N VAL A 58 16.36 -8.06 -12.08
CA VAL A 58 17.82 -7.83 -11.97
C VAL A 58 18.33 -6.92 -13.07
N SER A 59 17.80 -7.05 -14.29
CA SER A 59 18.16 -6.16 -15.40
C SER A 59 17.73 -4.70 -15.21
N HIS A 60 16.73 -4.45 -14.36
CA HIS A 60 16.39 -3.09 -13.93
C HIS A 60 17.40 -2.60 -12.89
N MET A 61 17.72 -3.44 -11.90
CA MET A 61 18.67 -3.11 -10.83
C MET A 61 20.07 -2.81 -11.37
N GLU A 62 20.55 -3.53 -12.38
CA GLU A 62 21.82 -3.27 -13.09
C GLU A 62 21.94 -1.87 -13.70
N LYS A 63 20.81 -1.19 -13.91
CA LYS A 63 20.74 0.13 -14.58
C LYS A 63 20.30 1.23 -13.62
N MET A 64 20.19 0.93 -12.33
CA MET A 64 19.88 1.92 -11.31
C MET A 64 21.08 2.83 -11.06
N LYS A 65 20.83 3.97 -10.43
CA LYS A 65 21.91 4.84 -9.94
C LYS A 65 22.71 4.13 -8.85
N ASP A 66 23.96 4.53 -8.70
CA ASP A 66 24.75 4.15 -7.53
C ASP A 66 24.03 4.58 -6.24
N GLU A 67 24.01 3.66 -5.28
CA GLU A 67 23.32 3.71 -3.99
C GLU A 67 21.79 3.89 -4.06
N ALA A 68 21.15 3.54 -5.17
CA ALA A 68 19.69 3.52 -5.26
C ALA A 68 19.08 2.60 -4.18
N ILE A 69 18.02 3.07 -3.51
CA ILE A 69 17.31 2.31 -2.48
C ILE A 69 16.17 1.54 -3.13
N VAL A 70 16.09 0.23 -2.87
CA VAL A 70 15.06 -0.65 -3.40
C VAL A 70 14.31 -1.33 -2.26
N CYS A 71 12.98 -1.23 -2.26
CA CYS A 71 12.16 -1.87 -1.24
C CYS A 71 10.76 -2.30 -1.74
N ASN A 72 10.13 -3.17 -0.96
CA ASN A 72 8.79 -3.69 -1.21
C ASN A 72 7.87 -3.35 -0.04
N ILE A 73 6.68 -2.84 -0.33
CA ILE A 73 5.60 -2.66 0.64
C ILE A 73 4.30 -3.34 0.21
N GLY A 74 4.30 -4.01 -0.95
CA GLY A 74 3.16 -4.74 -1.48
C GLY A 74 3.08 -6.16 -0.93
N HIS A 75 3.36 -7.17 -1.75
CA HIS A 75 3.11 -8.57 -1.39
C HIS A 75 4.39 -9.41 -1.28
N PHE A 76 4.47 -10.21 -0.22
CA PHE A 76 5.55 -11.16 0.10
C PHE A 76 6.96 -10.69 -0.29
N ASP A 77 7.66 -11.42 -1.15
CA ASP A 77 9.06 -11.23 -1.54
C ASP A 77 9.33 -11.42 -3.05
N ASN A 78 8.29 -11.46 -3.88
CA ASN A 78 8.41 -11.76 -5.31
C ASN A 78 8.19 -10.56 -6.24
N GLU A 79 7.84 -9.38 -5.72
CA GLU A 79 7.80 -8.15 -6.55
C GLU A 79 9.19 -7.76 -7.05
N ILE A 80 10.24 -8.07 -6.28
CA ILE A 80 11.64 -7.81 -6.60
C ILE A 80 12.35 -9.14 -6.80
N GLN A 81 13.16 -9.27 -7.85
CA GLN A 81 13.91 -10.50 -8.14
C GLN A 81 15.14 -10.69 -7.23
N VAL A 82 14.94 -10.78 -5.92
CA VAL A 82 16.02 -10.91 -4.93
C VAL A 82 16.83 -12.19 -5.13
N GLU A 83 16.17 -13.32 -5.39
CA GLU A 83 16.87 -14.60 -5.62
C GLU A 83 17.83 -14.53 -6.82
N LYS A 84 17.41 -13.86 -7.90
CA LYS A 84 18.26 -13.68 -9.08
C LYS A 84 19.38 -12.68 -8.81
N LEU A 85 19.12 -11.64 -8.00
CA LEU A 85 20.15 -10.69 -7.57
C LEU A 85 21.23 -11.38 -6.74
N GLU A 86 20.86 -12.25 -5.80
CA GLU A 86 21.83 -13.00 -4.97
C GLU A 86 22.66 -14.00 -5.79
N LYS A 87 22.14 -14.46 -6.92
CA LYS A 87 22.83 -15.35 -7.87
C LYS A 87 23.55 -14.60 -8.98
N TYR A 88 23.53 -13.27 -8.97
CA TYR A 88 24.11 -12.48 -10.05
C TYR A 88 25.64 -12.64 -10.09
N PRO A 89 26.25 -12.83 -11.28
CA PRO A 89 27.69 -13.07 -11.38
C PRO A 89 28.53 -11.96 -10.74
N MET A 90 29.42 -12.34 -9.82
CA MET A 90 30.33 -11.44 -9.11
C MET A 90 29.63 -10.33 -8.29
N ILE A 91 28.37 -10.52 -7.92
CA ILE A 91 27.70 -9.61 -6.98
C ILE A 91 28.33 -9.71 -5.60
N GLU A 92 28.65 -8.58 -4.98
CA GLU A 92 29.09 -8.54 -3.59
C GLU A 92 27.93 -8.11 -2.70
N LYS A 93 27.58 -8.92 -1.70
CA LYS A 93 26.58 -8.58 -0.69
C LYS A 93 27.27 -8.13 0.59
N ILE A 94 27.02 -6.89 0.99
CA ILE A 94 27.52 -6.29 2.23
C ILE A 94 26.33 -6.02 3.14
N ASN A 95 26.23 -6.76 4.26
CA ASN A 95 25.21 -6.45 5.26
C ASN A 95 25.62 -5.19 6.04
N ILE A 96 24.83 -4.12 5.94
CA ILE A 96 25.09 -2.85 6.63
C ILE A 96 24.59 -2.93 8.08
N LYS A 97 23.37 -3.44 8.24
CA LYS A 97 22.70 -3.71 9.52
C LYS A 97 21.57 -4.71 9.28
N PRO A 98 20.88 -5.21 10.33
CA PRO A 98 19.71 -6.04 10.14
C PRO A 98 18.71 -5.40 9.16
N GLN A 99 18.27 -6.18 8.16
CA GLN A 99 17.31 -5.80 7.13
C GLN A 99 17.77 -4.67 6.19
N VAL A 100 19.08 -4.40 6.11
CA VAL A 100 19.68 -3.48 5.14
C VAL A 100 20.93 -4.10 4.54
N ASP A 101 20.84 -4.48 3.28
CA ASP A 101 21.91 -5.13 2.52
C ASP A 101 22.31 -4.24 1.32
N LYS A 102 23.60 -3.98 1.16
CA LYS A 102 24.16 -3.33 -0.02
C LYS A 102 24.63 -4.40 -1.00
N TYR A 103 24.19 -4.31 -2.25
CA TYR A 103 24.61 -5.21 -3.34
C TYR A 103 25.46 -4.42 -4.32
N VAL A 104 26.74 -4.77 -4.46
CA VAL A 104 27.69 -4.11 -5.37
C VAL A 104 27.80 -4.94 -6.64
N PHE A 105 27.52 -4.30 -7.78
CA PHE A 105 27.63 -4.88 -9.12
C PHE A 105 29.08 -4.90 -9.62
N PRO A 106 29.40 -5.72 -10.64
CA PRO A 106 30.77 -5.86 -11.14
C PRO A 106 31.38 -4.60 -11.75
N ASP A 107 30.56 -3.66 -12.19
CA ASP A 107 30.99 -2.34 -12.69
C ASP A 107 31.27 -1.33 -11.57
N GLY A 108 31.02 -1.72 -10.31
CA GLY A 108 31.30 -0.96 -9.10
C GLY A 108 30.11 -0.16 -8.55
N HIS A 109 29.01 0.01 -9.29
CA HIS A 109 27.83 0.65 -8.72
C HIS A 109 27.13 -0.31 -7.73
N ALA A 110 26.35 0.25 -6.81
CA ALA A 110 25.65 -0.53 -5.82
C ALA A 110 24.19 -0.11 -5.68
N ILE A 111 23.37 -1.03 -5.15
CA ILE A 111 22.03 -0.73 -4.65
C ILE A 111 21.91 -1.08 -3.18
N VAL A 112 20.97 -0.44 -2.48
CA VAL A 112 20.62 -0.75 -1.09
C VAL A 112 19.26 -1.42 -1.06
N LEU A 113 19.23 -2.71 -0.75
CA LEU A 113 18.00 -3.49 -0.62
C LEU A 113 17.53 -3.51 0.83
N LEU A 114 16.27 -3.14 1.03
CA LEU A 114 15.63 -3.16 2.35
C LEU A 114 14.82 -4.43 2.56
N SER A 115 14.85 -4.96 3.78
CA SER A 115 14.06 -6.12 4.22
C SER A 115 14.19 -7.36 3.34
N GLN A 116 15.30 -7.51 2.60
CA GLN A 116 15.50 -8.61 1.64
C GLN A 116 14.34 -8.72 0.63
N GLY A 117 13.75 -7.59 0.22
CA GLY A 117 12.59 -7.56 -0.68
C GLY A 117 11.25 -7.91 -0.05
N ARG A 118 11.20 -8.13 1.27
CA ARG A 118 9.94 -8.27 2.04
C ARG A 118 9.39 -6.91 2.47
N LEU A 119 8.25 -6.94 3.16
CA LEU A 119 7.51 -5.78 3.67
C LEU A 119 8.38 -4.83 4.50
N VAL A 120 8.80 -3.74 3.87
CA VAL A 120 9.74 -2.75 4.41
C VAL A 120 9.20 -2.04 5.66
N ASN A 121 7.90 -1.77 5.71
CA ASN A 121 7.26 -1.11 6.84
C ASN A 121 7.27 -1.98 8.11
N LEU A 122 7.33 -3.30 7.97
CA LEU A 122 7.41 -4.24 9.08
C LEU A 122 8.85 -4.65 9.40
N GLY A 123 9.68 -4.85 8.38
CA GLY A 123 11.06 -5.31 8.57
C GLY A 123 12.04 -4.19 8.93
N ASN A 124 11.81 -2.95 8.49
CA ASN A 124 12.65 -1.79 8.81
C ASN A 124 11.98 -0.77 9.74
N ALA A 125 10.72 -1.01 10.16
CA ALA A 125 9.99 -0.16 11.09
C ALA A 125 9.02 -1.00 11.94
N THR A 126 7.90 -0.42 12.39
CA THR A 126 6.94 -1.06 13.31
C THR A 126 5.56 -1.29 12.70
N GLY A 127 5.44 -1.24 11.37
CA GLY A 127 4.17 -1.37 10.66
C GLY A 127 3.28 -0.14 10.77
N HIS A 128 1.97 -0.36 10.61
CA HIS A 128 0.99 0.72 10.75
C HIS A 128 0.78 1.10 12.23
N PRO A 129 0.53 2.38 12.52
CA PRO A 129 0.29 2.84 13.89
C PRO A 129 -1.00 2.25 14.46
N SER A 130 -1.08 2.16 15.78
CA SER A 130 -2.19 1.52 16.50
C SER A 130 -3.57 2.05 16.13
N PHE A 131 -3.69 3.35 15.79
CA PHE A 131 -4.98 3.92 15.37
C PHE A 131 -5.48 3.34 14.04
N VAL A 132 -4.59 3.18 13.06
CA VAL A 132 -4.92 2.52 11.78
C VAL A 132 -5.21 1.03 12.01
N MET A 133 -4.46 0.38 12.89
CA MET A 133 -4.72 -1.02 13.23
C MET A 133 -6.03 -1.19 14.00
N SER A 134 -6.47 -0.20 14.77
CA SER A 134 -7.74 -0.20 15.47
C SER A 134 -8.91 -0.36 14.50
N THR A 135 -8.94 0.39 13.39
CA THR A 135 -10.02 0.27 12.40
C THR A 135 -10.06 -1.12 11.75
N SER A 136 -8.89 -1.70 11.47
CA SER A 136 -8.79 -3.05 10.90
C SER A 136 -9.19 -4.15 11.91
N PHE A 137 -8.77 -4.02 13.16
CA PHE A 137 -9.07 -5.00 14.20
C PHE A 137 -10.50 -4.91 14.71
N THR A 138 -11.14 -3.72 14.71
CA THR A 138 -12.58 -3.61 14.93
C THR A 138 -13.36 -4.36 13.85
N ASN A 139 -12.99 -4.21 12.57
CA ASN A 139 -13.58 -5.00 11.48
C ASN A 139 -13.45 -6.50 11.75
N GLN A 140 -12.26 -6.99 12.12
CA GLN A 140 -12.06 -8.40 12.43
C GLN A 140 -12.93 -8.88 13.60
N VAL A 141 -13.03 -8.11 14.69
CA VAL A 141 -13.91 -8.44 15.82
C VAL A 141 -15.38 -8.53 15.40
N LEU A 142 -15.87 -7.55 14.63
CA LEU A 142 -17.25 -7.57 14.14
C LEU A 142 -17.50 -8.73 13.18
N ALA A 143 -16.54 -9.07 12.32
CA ALA A 143 -16.65 -10.22 11.43
C ALA A 143 -16.70 -11.55 12.21
N GLN A 144 -15.89 -11.69 13.27
CA GLN A 144 -15.93 -12.87 14.13
C GLN A 144 -17.28 -12.99 14.87
N LEU A 145 -17.82 -11.88 15.38
CA LEU A 145 -19.15 -11.86 16.01
C LEU A 145 -20.26 -12.23 15.01
N GLU A 146 -20.24 -11.63 13.82
CA GLU A 146 -21.22 -11.89 12.76
C GLU A 146 -21.21 -13.37 12.32
N LEU A 147 -20.02 -13.96 12.12
CA LEU A 147 -19.85 -15.38 11.77
C LEU A 147 -20.30 -16.32 12.90
N TRP A 148 -20.14 -15.90 14.16
CA TRP A 148 -20.56 -16.70 15.30
C TRP A 148 -22.09 -16.68 15.48
N GLU A 149 -22.71 -15.52 15.29
CA GLU A 149 -24.15 -15.30 15.52
C GLU A 149 -25.01 -15.76 14.33
N LYS A 150 -24.49 -15.70 13.11
CA LYS A 150 -25.25 -15.98 11.88
C LYS A 150 -24.68 -17.15 11.11
N LYS A 151 -25.57 -17.84 10.37
CA LYS A 151 -25.20 -18.91 9.47
C LYS A 151 -25.02 -18.38 8.05
N TYR A 152 -23.79 -18.44 7.56
CA TYR A 152 -23.46 -18.20 6.16
C TYR A 152 -23.36 -19.53 5.41
N ALA A 153 -23.76 -19.52 4.14
CA ALA A 153 -23.36 -20.59 3.23
C ALA A 153 -21.84 -20.51 2.99
N VAL A 154 -21.25 -21.58 2.45
CA VAL A 154 -19.84 -21.54 2.05
C VAL A 154 -19.67 -20.51 0.94
N GLY A 155 -18.80 -19.52 1.17
CA GLY A 155 -18.55 -18.42 0.24
C GLY A 155 -17.64 -17.37 0.84
N VAL A 156 -17.33 -16.34 0.04
CA VAL A 156 -16.58 -15.15 0.47
C VAL A 156 -17.57 -14.00 0.60
N TYR A 157 -17.58 -13.36 1.76
CA TYR A 157 -18.50 -12.27 2.10
C TYR A 157 -17.71 -11.06 2.58
N THR A 158 -18.27 -9.88 2.35
CA THR A 158 -17.84 -8.64 2.99
C THR A 158 -18.72 -8.36 4.21
N LEU A 159 -18.21 -7.57 5.15
CA LEU A 159 -19.00 -7.08 6.26
C LEU A 159 -20.19 -6.25 5.74
N PRO A 160 -21.40 -6.40 6.32
CA PRO A 160 -22.51 -5.52 6.00
C PRO A 160 -22.13 -4.04 6.15
N LYS A 161 -22.54 -3.21 5.19
CA LYS A 161 -22.20 -1.77 5.16
C LYS A 161 -22.49 -1.01 6.46
N LYS A 162 -23.57 -1.39 7.17
CA LYS A 162 -23.90 -0.78 8.46
C LYS A 162 -22.83 -1.06 9.53
N LEU A 163 -22.22 -2.24 9.53
CA LEU A 163 -21.12 -2.56 10.46
C LEU A 163 -19.85 -1.80 10.07
N ASP A 164 -19.59 -1.62 8.79
CA ASP A 164 -18.46 -0.81 8.30
C ASP A 164 -18.61 0.67 8.73
N GLU A 165 -19.82 1.23 8.65
CA GLU A 165 -20.14 2.55 9.17
C GLU A 165 -19.97 2.66 10.69
N GLU A 166 -20.31 1.61 11.45
CA GLU A 166 -20.08 1.56 12.90
C GLU A 166 -18.59 1.52 13.26
N VAL A 167 -17.76 0.82 12.48
CA VAL A 167 -16.30 0.87 12.63
C VAL A 167 -15.84 2.32 12.52
N ALA A 168 -16.27 3.06 11.49
CA ALA A 168 -15.91 4.47 11.36
C ALA A 168 -16.42 5.29 12.56
N ARG A 169 -17.69 5.10 12.96
CA ARG A 169 -18.33 5.82 14.06
C ARG A 169 -17.58 5.71 15.38
N PHE A 170 -17.09 4.52 15.74
CA PHE A 170 -16.32 4.29 16.97
C PHE A 170 -15.03 5.11 17.06
N HIS A 171 -14.47 5.55 15.93
CA HIS A 171 -13.20 6.27 15.89
C HIS A 171 -13.36 7.80 15.84
N LEU A 172 -14.55 8.32 15.53
CA LEU A 172 -14.79 9.75 15.31
C LEU A 172 -14.57 10.62 16.55
N GLU A 173 -15.03 10.16 17.73
CA GLU A 173 -14.90 10.93 18.97
C GLU A 173 -13.43 11.20 19.32
N LYS A 174 -12.56 10.20 19.16
CA LYS A 174 -11.12 10.33 19.39
C LYS A 174 -10.46 11.36 18.47
N LEU A 175 -11.00 11.54 17.27
CA LEU A 175 -10.55 12.53 16.29
C LEU A 175 -11.17 13.92 16.51
N GLY A 176 -12.05 14.08 17.50
CA GLY A 176 -12.76 15.33 17.75
C GLY A 176 -13.83 15.65 16.71
N VAL A 177 -14.28 14.64 15.96
CA VAL A 177 -15.27 14.83 14.88
C VAL A 177 -16.69 14.81 15.46
N SER A 178 -17.42 15.90 15.24
CA SER A 178 -18.85 15.99 15.54
C SER A 178 -19.67 15.66 14.29
N LEU A 179 -20.34 14.51 14.27
CA LEU A 179 -21.08 14.05 13.11
C LEU A 179 -22.48 14.69 13.03
N THR A 180 -22.81 15.28 11.88
CA THR A 180 -24.17 15.78 11.60
C THR A 180 -25.17 14.62 11.55
N LYS A 181 -26.35 14.81 12.16
CA LYS A 181 -27.47 13.86 12.07
C LYS A 181 -28.46 14.32 11.01
N LEU A 182 -28.92 13.39 10.16
CA LEU A 182 -30.00 13.67 9.22
C LEU A 182 -31.28 13.99 9.98
N THR A 183 -31.99 15.01 9.54
CA THR A 183 -33.41 15.16 9.87
C THR A 183 -34.22 14.11 9.10
N LYS A 184 -35.40 13.74 9.61
CA LYS A 184 -36.30 12.83 8.89
C LYS A 184 -36.60 13.30 7.46
N LYS A 185 -36.82 14.60 7.27
CA LYS A 185 -37.06 15.21 5.95
C LYS A 185 -35.89 15.02 4.98
N GLN A 186 -34.64 15.13 5.45
CA GLN A 186 -33.45 14.92 4.60
C GLN A 186 -33.28 13.44 4.26
N ALA A 187 -33.46 12.55 5.25
CA ALA A 187 -33.40 11.11 5.08
C ALA A 187 -34.42 10.61 4.04
N ASP A 188 -35.66 11.09 4.13
CA ASP A 188 -36.72 10.76 3.17
C ASP A 188 -36.43 11.32 1.77
N TYR A 189 -35.73 12.46 1.65
CA TYR A 189 -35.40 13.07 0.37
C TYR A 189 -34.34 12.30 -0.42
N ILE A 190 -33.33 11.74 0.26
CA ILE A 190 -32.26 10.95 -0.37
C ILE A 190 -32.49 9.44 -0.29
N ASP A 191 -33.67 9.03 0.21
CA ASP A 191 -34.11 7.64 0.35
C ASP A 191 -33.14 6.75 1.14
N VAL A 192 -32.75 7.20 2.33
CA VAL A 192 -31.93 6.42 3.28
C VAL A 192 -32.50 6.49 4.70
N PRO A 193 -32.26 5.50 5.57
CA PRO A 193 -32.57 5.62 6.99
C PRO A 193 -31.71 6.71 7.64
N VAL A 194 -32.25 7.37 8.69
CA VAL A 194 -31.51 8.40 9.46
C VAL A 194 -30.18 7.87 10.03
N GLU A 195 -30.16 6.59 10.41
CA GLU A 195 -29.01 5.91 11.01
C GLU A 195 -28.20 5.07 9.99
N GLY A 196 -28.46 5.22 8.70
CA GLY A 196 -27.80 4.47 7.63
C GLY A 196 -28.35 3.04 7.42
N PRO A 197 -27.79 2.28 6.45
CA PRO A 197 -26.62 2.63 5.64
C PRO A 197 -26.83 3.81 4.70
N TYR A 198 -25.82 4.65 4.52
CA TYR A 198 -25.93 5.94 3.83
C TYR A 198 -25.59 5.90 2.34
N LYS A 199 -25.10 4.75 1.85
CA LYS A 199 -24.60 4.59 0.49
C LYS A 199 -25.04 3.26 -0.11
N PRO A 200 -25.24 3.18 -1.43
CA PRO A 200 -25.55 1.93 -2.09
C PRO A 200 -24.34 0.98 -2.07
N GLU A 201 -24.58 -0.30 -2.36
CA GLU A 201 -23.54 -1.33 -2.25
C GLU A 201 -22.36 -1.10 -3.20
N HIS A 202 -22.62 -0.61 -4.41
CA HIS A 202 -21.61 -0.36 -5.44
C HIS A 202 -20.84 0.96 -5.26
N TYR A 203 -21.05 1.68 -4.15
CA TYR A 203 -20.37 2.93 -3.87
C TYR A 203 -18.89 2.70 -3.56
N ARG A 204 -17.99 3.47 -4.18
CA ARG A 204 -16.53 3.27 -4.16
C ARG A 204 -15.85 4.01 -3.01
N TYR A 205 -16.35 3.84 -1.77
CA TYR A 205 -16.10 4.64 -0.56
C TYR A 205 -17.01 5.85 -0.35
#